data_AF-A0A420M4S4-F1
#
_entry.id   AF-A0A420M4S4-F1
#
_cell.length_a   1.000
_cell.length_b   1.000
_cell.length_c   1.000
_cell.angle_alpha   90.00
_cell.angle_beta   90.00
_cell.angle_gamma   90.00
#
_symmetry.space_group_name_H-M   'P 1'
#
loop_
_entity.id
_entity.type
_entity.pdbx_description
1 polymer ?
#
loop_
_entity_poly.entity_id
_entity_poly.type
_entity_poly.pdbx_seq_one_letter_code
_entity_poly.pdbx_strand_id
1 'polypeptide(L)'
;MKQAMKAILPVWKTTPITVLHRESGIPPVDQLLDARRLRFSARLKSLDEAHPLAIRTRPPRQPTYHDLIKRRYQIQAESSFRTRLRRANELFAPCTRPKLVYRCFHQEQMPPLQTASKDKSADAFSRWVESLDPLTLVVYSDGSLSSEGAASYGFTIHQNNIPIFDGSGRLGPAE
;
A
#
# COMPACT_ATOMS: atom_id res chain seq x y z
N MET A 1 39.40 -1.41 -46.41
CA MET A 1 39.61 0.05 -46.31
C MET A 1 38.55 0.77 -45.47
N LYS A 2 37.23 0.52 -45.66
CA LYS A 2 36.15 1.19 -44.89
C LYS A 2 36.17 0.96 -43.36
N GLN A 3 36.60 -0.22 -42.88
CA GLN A 3 36.68 -0.53 -41.43
C GLN A 3 37.71 0.34 -40.68
N ALA A 4 38.87 0.60 -41.30
CA ALA A 4 39.95 1.37 -40.68
C ALA A 4 39.60 2.86 -40.55
N MET A 5 38.86 3.42 -41.51
CA MET A 5 38.41 4.82 -41.45
C MET A 5 37.41 5.08 -40.31
N LYS A 6 36.61 4.07 -39.92
CA LYS A 6 35.71 4.17 -38.76
C LYS A 6 36.45 4.32 -37.43
N ALA A 7 37.70 3.85 -37.33
CA ALA A 7 38.49 3.97 -36.09
C ALA A 7 39.04 5.38 -35.85
N ILE A 8 39.17 6.19 -36.92
CA ILE A 8 39.75 7.55 -36.86
C ILE A 8 38.66 8.60 -36.62
N LEU A 9 37.45 8.37 -37.14
CA LEU A 9 36.30 9.26 -36.90
C LEU A 9 35.78 9.07 -35.46
N PRO A 10 35.38 10.14 -34.75
CA PRO A 10 34.68 10.02 -33.49
C PRO A 10 33.26 9.50 -33.78
N VAL A 11 33.13 8.20 -33.99
CA VAL A 11 31.88 7.51 -34.37
C VAL A 11 30.75 7.89 -33.43
N TRP A 12 31.04 8.07 -32.14
CA TRP A 12 30.05 8.50 -31.15
C TRP A 12 29.51 9.93 -31.37
N LYS A 13 30.24 10.81 -32.07
CA LYS A 13 29.78 12.16 -32.43
C LYS A 13 29.00 12.18 -33.75
N THR A 14 29.34 11.30 -34.68
CA THR A 14 28.80 11.31 -36.06
C THR A 14 27.72 10.26 -36.30
N THR A 15 27.55 9.31 -35.37
CA THR A 15 26.50 8.29 -35.45
C THR A 15 25.22 8.82 -34.83
N PRO A 16 24.08 8.78 -35.53
CA PRO A 16 22.80 9.14 -34.97
C PRO A 16 22.52 8.35 -33.67
N ILE A 17 22.05 9.03 -32.63
CA ILE A 17 21.78 8.46 -31.30
C ILE A 17 20.88 7.22 -31.38
N THR A 18 19.92 7.20 -32.32
CA THR A 18 19.01 6.07 -32.55
C THR A 18 19.74 4.79 -32.94
N VAL A 19 20.83 4.88 -33.71
CA VAL A 19 21.68 3.74 -34.07
C VAL A 19 22.47 3.29 -32.85
N LEU A 20 23.01 4.21 -32.05
CA LEU A 20 23.70 3.86 -30.81
C LEU A 20 22.80 3.11 -29.82
N HIS A 21 21.56 3.55 -29.64
CA HIS A 21 20.58 2.87 -28.78
C HIS A 21 20.24 1.47 -29.30
N ARG A 22 20.09 1.32 -30.62
CA ARG A 22 19.86 0.01 -31.23
C ARG A 22 21.01 -0.95 -30.97
N GLU A 23 22.25 -0.52 -31.20
CA GLU A 23 23.45 -1.36 -31.00
C GLU A 23 23.69 -1.67 -29.51
N SER A 24 23.28 -0.80 -28.60
CA SER A 24 23.34 -1.06 -27.15
C SER A 24 22.17 -1.90 -26.62
N GLY A 25 21.23 -2.30 -27.47
CA GLY A 25 20.04 -3.06 -27.08
C GLY A 25 19.01 -2.24 -26.30
N ILE A 26 19.14 -0.90 -26.27
CA ILE A 26 18.19 0.00 -25.64
C ILE A 26 17.05 0.26 -26.63
N PRO A 27 15.80 -0.11 -26.31
CA PRO A 27 14.68 0.16 -27.20
C PRO A 27 14.44 1.67 -27.33
N PRO A 28 13.81 2.13 -28.43
CA PRO A 28 13.43 3.53 -28.60
C PRO A 28 12.67 4.08 -27.40
N VAL A 29 12.91 5.37 -27.09
CA VAL A 29 12.34 6.04 -25.91
C VAL A 29 10.80 5.94 -25.89
N ASP A 30 10.15 6.04 -27.04
CA ASP A 30 8.69 5.95 -27.14
C ASP A 30 8.15 4.61 -26.64
N GLN A 31 8.82 3.49 -26.99
CA GLN A 31 8.44 2.16 -26.52
C GLN A 31 8.60 2.02 -25.01
N LEU A 32 9.66 2.60 -24.44
CA LEU A 32 9.89 2.61 -22.99
C LEU A 32 8.81 3.42 -22.26
N LEU A 33 8.45 4.58 -22.81
CA LEU A 33 7.42 5.45 -22.25
C LEU A 33 6.04 4.78 -22.31
N ASP A 34 5.71 4.12 -23.42
CA ASP A 34 4.46 3.41 -23.59
C ASP A 34 4.37 2.20 -22.66
N ALA A 35 5.44 1.42 -22.53
CA ALA A 35 5.51 0.32 -21.56
C ALA A 35 5.31 0.82 -20.13
N ARG A 36 5.91 1.96 -19.77
CA ARG A 36 5.75 2.58 -18.44
C ARG A 36 4.31 3.08 -18.23
N ARG A 37 3.70 3.70 -19.25
CA ARG A 37 2.30 4.14 -19.22
C ARG A 37 1.35 2.97 -19.02
N LEU A 38 1.57 1.86 -19.72
CA LEU A 38 0.73 0.66 -19.65
C LEU A 38 0.85 -0.05 -18.29
N ARG A 39 2.06 -0.13 -17.72
CA ARG A 39 2.26 -0.67 -16.36
C ARG A 39 1.57 0.19 -15.31
N PHE A 40 1.65 1.52 -15.47
CA PHE A 40 1.00 2.45 -14.56
C PHE A 40 -0.53 2.34 -14.63
N SER A 41 -1.10 2.23 -15.83
CA SER A 41 -2.54 2.03 -16.01
C SER A 41 -3.02 0.70 -15.45
N ALA A 42 -2.29 -0.40 -15.68
CA ALA A 42 -2.56 -1.70 -15.07
C ALA A 42 -2.55 -1.62 -13.54
N ARG A 43 -1.57 -0.93 -12.95
CA ARG A 43 -1.51 -0.71 -11.50
C ARG A 43 -2.75 0.03 -10.99
N LEU A 44 -3.17 1.11 -11.66
CA LEU A 44 -4.39 1.85 -11.28
C LEU A 44 -5.66 1.00 -11.36
N LYS A 45 -5.77 0.12 -12.37
CA LYS A 45 -6.89 -0.80 -12.53
C LYS A 45 -6.92 -1.88 -11.45
N SER A 46 -5.75 -2.36 -11.01
CA SER A 46 -5.63 -3.36 -9.96
C SER A 46 -5.86 -2.83 -8.53
N LEU A 47 -6.00 -1.52 -8.34
CA LEU A 47 -6.30 -0.96 -7.01
C LEU A 47 -7.72 -1.30 -6.58
N ASP A 48 -7.92 -1.42 -5.27
CA ASP A 48 -9.24 -1.52 -4.65
C ASP A 48 -10.11 -0.31 -5.00
N GLU A 49 -11.43 -0.52 -5.06
CA GLU A 49 -12.40 0.51 -5.45
C GLU A 49 -12.51 1.65 -4.42
N ALA A 50 -12.22 1.39 -3.15
CA ALA A 50 -12.14 2.41 -2.09
C ALA A 50 -10.81 3.18 -2.09
N HIS A 51 -9.83 2.78 -2.91
CA HIS A 51 -8.55 3.48 -2.98
C HIS A 51 -8.73 4.91 -3.54
N PRO A 52 -8.10 5.95 -2.96
CA PRO A 52 -8.30 7.34 -3.38
C PRO A 52 -7.97 7.61 -4.86
N LEU A 53 -6.97 6.92 -5.41
CA LEU A 53 -6.66 7.00 -6.84
C LEU A 53 -7.74 6.35 -7.73
N ALA A 54 -8.36 5.25 -7.29
CA ALA A 54 -9.44 4.61 -8.05
C ALA A 54 -10.65 5.55 -8.13
N ILE A 55 -11.02 6.19 -7.02
CA ILE A 55 -12.09 7.19 -6.95
C ILE A 55 -11.86 8.34 -7.93
N ARG A 56 -10.63 8.87 -8.00
CA ARG A 56 -10.26 9.97 -8.92
C ARG A 56 -10.28 9.60 -10.40
N THR A 57 -10.28 8.31 -10.72
CA THR A 57 -10.37 7.84 -12.11
C THR A 57 -11.80 7.66 -12.62
N ARG A 58 -12.80 7.77 -11.73
CA ARG A 58 -14.20 7.64 -12.10
C ARG A 58 -14.60 8.72 -13.12
N PRO A 59 -15.48 8.39 -14.09
CA PRO A 59 -16.01 9.39 -15.00
C PRO A 59 -16.81 10.43 -14.20
N PRO A 60 -16.80 11.70 -14.64
CA PRO A 60 -17.56 12.75 -13.99
C PRO A 60 -19.05 12.39 -14.08
N ARG A 61 -19.77 12.61 -12.99
CA ARG A 61 -21.23 12.44 -13.01
C ARG A 61 -21.84 13.45 -13.97
N GLN A 62 -22.72 12.97 -14.84
CA GLN A 62 -23.51 13.86 -15.67
C GLN A 62 -24.42 14.70 -14.76
N PRO A 63 -24.51 16.02 -14.96
CA PRO A 63 -25.42 16.84 -14.18
C PRO A 63 -26.85 16.39 -14.47
N THR A 64 -27.59 16.03 -13.42
CA THR A 64 -29.04 15.76 -13.52
C THR A 64 -29.76 17.10 -13.48
N TYR A 65 -30.46 17.43 -14.55
CA TYR A 65 -31.19 18.70 -14.64
C TYR A 65 -32.65 18.51 -14.22
N HIS A 66 -33.14 19.36 -13.32
CA HIS A 66 -34.56 19.46 -12.97
C HIS A 66 -35.15 20.74 -13.53
N ASP A 67 -36.15 20.64 -14.42
CA ASP A 67 -36.69 21.80 -15.14
C ASP A 67 -37.28 22.89 -14.23
N LEU A 68 -37.75 22.52 -13.03
CA LEU A 68 -38.39 23.41 -12.06
C LEU A 68 -37.41 24.17 -11.14
N ILE A 69 -36.13 23.80 -11.14
CA ILE A 69 -35.13 24.40 -10.24
C ILE A 69 -34.23 25.33 -11.05
N LYS A 70 -33.85 26.51 -10.54
CA LYS A 70 -32.90 27.37 -11.28
C LYS A 70 -31.53 26.69 -11.36
N ARG A 71 -30.88 26.75 -12.53
CA ARG A 71 -29.54 26.18 -12.80
C ARG A 71 -28.49 26.42 -11.72
N ARG A 72 -28.44 27.63 -11.13
CA ARG A 72 -27.49 27.99 -10.05
C ARG A 72 -27.65 27.21 -8.74
N TYR A 73 -28.82 26.61 -8.51
CA TYR A 73 -29.12 25.79 -7.33
C TYR A 73 -28.99 24.30 -7.61
N GLN A 74 -28.86 23.92 -8.88
CA GLN A 74 -28.56 22.55 -9.28
C GLN A 74 -27.05 22.38 -9.25
N ILE A 75 -26.58 21.37 -8.54
CA ILE A 75 -25.18 21.16 -8.13
C ILE A 75 -24.20 21.34 -9.29
N GLN A 76 -23.02 21.91 -8.99
CA GLN A 76 -21.93 22.12 -9.94
C GLN A 76 -21.56 20.82 -10.65
N ALA A 77 -21.55 20.85 -11.98
CA ALA A 77 -21.01 19.77 -12.80
C ALA A 77 -19.59 19.45 -12.33
N GLU A 78 -19.32 18.18 -12.02
CA GLU A 78 -17.95 17.71 -11.82
C GLU A 78 -17.13 18.12 -13.05
N SER A 79 -15.94 18.68 -12.83
CA SER A 79 -15.11 19.21 -13.93
C SER A 79 -14.96 18.17 -15.04
N SER A 80 -15.38 18.54 -16.24
CA SER A 80 -15.26 17.70 -17.44
C SER A 80 -13.79 17.48 -17.83
N PHE A 81 -12.85 18.20 -17.20
CA PHE A 81 -11.44 18.13 -17.51
C PHE A 81 -10.88 16.72 -17.32
N ARG A 82 -10.38 16.16 -18.42
CA ARG A 82 -9.78 14.82 -18.44
C ARG A 82 -8.36 14.88 -17.89
N THR A 83 -8.22 14.59 -16.59
CA THR A 83 -6.94 14.59 -15.89
C THR A 83 -5.95 13.59 -16.50
N ARG A 84 -4.63 13.80 -16.29
CA ARG A 84 -3.58 12.84 -16.71
C ARG A 84 -3.83 11.44 -16.12
N LEU A 85 -4.36 11.38 -14.89
CA LEU A 85 -4.70 10.13 -14.21
C LEU A 85 -5.85 9.39 -14.93
N ARG A 86 -6.92 10.11 -15.32
CA ARG A 86 -8.02 9.53 -16.10
C ARG A 86 -7.55 9.03 -17.46
N ARG A 87 -6.75 9.82 -18.18
CA ARG A 87 -6.14 9.41 -19.45
C ARG A 87 -5.34 8.12 -19.33
N ALA A 88 -4.53 7.98 -18.27
CA ALA A 88 -3.78 6.76 -18.02
C ALA A 88 -4.70 5.58 -17.71
N ASN A 89 -5.71 5.75 -16.85
CA ASN A 89 -6.67 4.69 -16.49
C ASN A 89 -7.44 4.14 -17.71
N GLU A 90 -7.59 4.92 -18.77
CA GLU A 90 -8.28 4.51 -20.00
C GLU A 90 -7.40 3.66 -20.94
N LEU A 91 -6.08 3.58 -20.71
CA LEU A 91 -5.14 2.82 -21.57
C LEU A 91 -5.21 1.30 -21.37
N PHE A 92 -5.72 0.84 -20.23
CA PHE A 92 -5.80 -0.58 -19.89
C PHE A 92 -7.26 -1.03 -19.80
N ALA A 93 -7.53 -2.25 -20.24
CA ALA A 93 -8.86 -2.84 -20.15
C ALA A 93 -9.35 -2.89 -18.68
N PRO A 94 -10.67 -2.82 -18.44
CA PRO A 94 -11.21 -3.13 -17.12
C PRO A 94 -10.76 -4.52 -16.66
N CYS A 95 -10.37 -4.65 -15.38
CA CYS A 95 -10.02 -5.92 -14.76
C CYS A 95 -10.73 -6.04 -13.41
N THR A 96 -10.86 -7.26 -12.90
CA THR A 96 -11.41 -7.52 -11.57
C THR A 96 -10.54 -6.83 -10.53
N ARG A 97 -11.14 -5.92 -9.75
CA ARG A 97 -10.45 -5.23 -8.65
C ARG A 97 -10.41 -6.15 -7.43
N PRO A 98 -9.27 -6.25 -6.73
CA PRO A 98 -9.24 -6.88 -5.42
C PRO A 98 -10.06 -6.04 -4.44
N LYS A 99 -10.81 -6.71 -3.57
CA LYS A 99 -11.48 -6.05 -2.45
C LYS A 99 -10.48 -5.96 -1.31
N LEU A 100 -10.14 -4.75 -0.88
CA LEU A 100 -9.31 -4.55 0.30
C LEU A 100 -10.11 -5.01 1.51
N VAL A 101 -9.74 -6.18 2.04
CA VAL A 101 -10.24 -6.62 3.34
C VAL A 101 -9.49 -5.80 4.37
N TYR A 102 -10.11 -4.73 4.84
CA TYR A 102 -9.62 -4.04 6.02
C TYR A 102 -9.49 -5.07 7.13
N ARG A 103 -8.28 -5.21 7.66
CA ARG A 103 -8.08 -5.95 8.90
C ARG A 103 -8.80 -5.13 9.96
N CYS A 104 -10.05 -5.48 10.24
CA CYS A 104 -10.78 -4.93 11.36
C CYS A 104 -10.01 -5.39 12.61
N PHE A 105 -9.09 -4.56 13.09
CA PHE A 105 -8.85 -4.51 14.52
C PHE A 105 -10.23 -4.29 15.10
N HIS A 106 -10.79 -5.30 15.77
CA HIS A 106 -11.96 -5.04 16.59
C HIS A 106 -11.53 -3.87 17.44
N GLN A 107 -12.19 -2.74 17.25
CA GLN A 107 -12.13 -1.68 18.22
C GLN A 107 -12.85 -2.29 19.42
N GLU A 108 -12.09 -3.08 20.19
CA GLU A 108 -12.54 -3.53 21.48
C GLU A 108 -13.02 -2.26 22.16
N GLN A 109 -14.32 -2.22 22.49
CA GLN A 109 -14.80 -1.21 23.41
C GLN A 109 -13.91 -1.35 24.61
N MET A 110 -12.94 -0.44 24.74
CA MET A 110 -12.00 -0.45 25.85
C MET A 110 -12.91 -0.44 27.09
N PRO A 111 -12.92 -1.53 27.88
CA PRO A 111 -13.67 -1.52 29.11
C PRO A 111 -13.21 -0.30 29.92
N PRO A 112 -14.10 0.34 30.69
CA PRO A 112 -13.68 1.44 31.55
C PRO A 112 -12.42 1.05 32.31
N LEU A 113 -11.46 1.99 32.41
CA LEU A 113 -10.17 1.76 33.07
C LEU A 113 -10.38 1.01 34.39
N GLN A 114 -9.73 -0.16 34.49
CA GLN A 114 -9.91 -1.10 35.59
C GLN A 114 -9.66 -0.38 36.93
N THR A 115 -10.72 -0.19 37.72
CA THR A 115 -10.66 0.49 39.03
C THR A 115 -10.12 -0.42 40.15
N ALA A 116 -9.79 -1.67 39.84
CA ALA A 116 -9.29 -2.64 40.81
C ALA A 116 -7.81 -2.42 41.12
N SER A 117 -7.39 -2.77 42.35
CA SER A 117 -5.97 -2.78 42.70
C SER A 117 -5.20 -3.83 41.86
N LYS A 118 -3.89 -3.63 41.73
CA LYS A 118 -2.99 -4.53 40.98
C LYS A 118 -3.06 -5.96 41.50
N ASP A 119 -3.11 -6.13 42.83
CA ASP A 119 -3.17 -7.46 43.47
C ASP A 119 -4.45 -8.21 43.11
N LYS A 120 -5.61 -7.55 43.23
CA LYS A 120 -6.91 -8.16 42.85
C LYS A 120 -6.95 -8.54 41.37
N SER A 121 -6.30 -7.73 40.54
CA SER A 121 -6.21 -7.97 39.10
C SER A 121 -5.31 -9.17 38.78
N ALA A 122 -4.19 -9.30 39.49
CA ALA A 122 -3.27 -10.44 39.37
C ALA A 122 -3.92 -11.76 39.82
N ASP A 123 -4.68 -11.74 40.92
CA ASP A 123 -5.43 -12.91 41.40
C ASP A 123 -6.50 -13.34 40.39
N ALA A 124 -7.25 -12.39 39.85
CA ALA A 124 -8.26 -12.66 38.83
C ALA A 124 -7.65 -13.21 37.54
N PHE A 125 -6.51 -12.65 37.11
CA PHE A 125 -5.78 -13.13 35.96
C PHE A 125 -5.29 -14.58 36.16
N SER A 126 -4.72 -14.90 37.32
CA SER A 126 -4.22 -16.24 37.62
C SER A 126 -5.35 -17.28 37.56
N ARG A 127 -6.50 -16.99 38.16
CA ARG A 127 -7.71 -17.85 38.08
C ARG A 127 -8.23 -18.01 36.65
N TRP A 128 -8.16 -16.94 35.86
CA TRP A 128 -8.55 -17.00 34.45
C TRP A 128 -7.61 -17.91 33.67
N VAL A 129 -6.29 -17.78 33.83
CA VAL A 129 -5.30 -18.67 33.19
C VAL A 129 -5.53 -20.13 33.57
N GLU A 130 -5.81 -20.42 34.85
CA GLU A 130 -6.13 -21.77 35.33
C GLU A 130 -7.44 -22.34 34.74
N SER A 131 -8.37 -21.48 34.33
CA SER A 131 -9.65 -21.89 33.73
C SER A 131 -9.58 -22.19 32.24
N LEU A 132 -8.46 -21.89 31.57
CA LEU A 132 -8.28 -22.10 30.15
C LEU A 132 -8.15 -23.59 29.82
N ASP A 133 -8.56 -23.96 28.60
CA ASP A 133 -8.32 -25.30 28.10
C ASP A 133 -6.80 -25.57 27.99
N PRO A 134 -6.29 -26.77 28.35
CA PRO A 134 -4.86 -27.09 28.30
C PRO A 134 -4.20 -26.93 26.92
N LEU A 135 -4.98 -26.93 25.83
CA LEU A 135 -4.50 -26.69 24.48
C LEU A 135 -4.46 -25.19 24.11
N THR A 136 -4.99 -24.32 24.97
CA THR A 136 -4.98 -22.87 24.77
C THR A 136 -3.55 -22.32 24.91
N LEU A 137 -3.12 -21.53 23.93
CA LEU A 137 -1.87 -20.79 23.98
C LEU A 137 -2.11 -19.40 24.57
N VAL A 138 -1.33 -19.05 25.59
CA VAL A 138 -1.32 -17.72 26.19
C VAL A 138 -0.03 -17.04 25.77
N VAL A 139 -0.14 -15.88 25.14
CA VAL A 139 1.01 -15.10 24.67
C VAL A 139 1.13 -13.84 25.50
N TYR A 140 2.28 -13.68 26.17
CA TYR A 140 2.65 -12.45 26.84
C TYR A 140 3.62 -11.71 25.94
N SER A 141 3.24 -10.51 25.48
CA SER A 141 4.10 -9.66 24.67
C SER A 141 4.31 -8.32 25.35
N ASP A 142 5.53 -7.81 25.28
CA ASP A 142 5.86 -6.47 25.75
C ASP A 142 6.77 -5.77 24.74
N GLY A 143 6.67 -4.45 24.70
CA GLY A 143 7.44 -3.60 23.80
C GLY A 143 8.11 -2.48 24.58
N SER A 144 9.34 -2.16 24.22
CA SER A 144 10.06 -1.03 24.81
C SER A 144 10.60 -0.09 23.73
N LEU A 145 10.67 1.19 24.08
CA LEU A 145 11.22 2.25 23.25
C LEU A 145 12.38 2.88 24.01
N SER A 146 13.58 2.86 23.41
CA SER A 146 14.74 3.53 24.00
C SER A 146 14.65 5.05 23.82
N SER A 147 15.38 5.81 24.64
CA SER A 147 15.51 7.27 24.54
C SER A 147 16.03 7.73 23.17
N GLU A 148 16.80 6.87 22.50
CA GLU A 148 17.38 7.11 21.17
C GLU A 148 16.40 6.75 20.04
N GLY A 149 15.15 6.39 20.36
CA GLY A 149 14.10 6.06 19.38
C GLY A 149 14.18 4.64 18.84
N ALA A 150 15.00 3.77 19.42
CA ALA A 150 15.05 2.36 19.02
C ALA A 150 13.90 1.58 19.67
N ALA A 151 12.96 1.11 18.85
CA ALA A 151 11.86 0.28 19.30
C ALA A 151 12.24 -1.21 19.27
N SER A 152 11.85 -1.94 20.31
CA SER A 152 12.05 -3.39 20.41
C SER A 152 10.79 -4.08 20.94
N TYR A 153 10.71 -5.38 20.68
CA TYR A 153 9.62 -6.24 21.15
C TYR A 153 10.18 -7.53 21.72
N GLY A 154 9.44 -8.10 22.67
CA GLY A 154 9.67 -9.43 23.21
C GLY A 154 8.34 -10.13 23.47
N PHE A 155 8.33 -11.45 23.39
CA PHE A 155 7.18 -12.25 23.75
C PHE A 155 7.59 -13.63 24.30
N THR A 156 6.71 -14.20 25.12
CA THR A 156 6.76 -15.59 25.57
C THR A 156 5.40 -16.24 25.37
N ILE A 157 5.40 -17.47 24.87
CA ILE A 157 4.23 -18.29 24.62
C ILE A 157 4.21 -19.39 25.68
N HIS A 158 3.08 -19.48 26.38
CA HIS A 158 2.83 -20.48 27.39
C HIS A 158 1.67 -21.38 26.95
N GLN A 159 1.79 -22.68 27.26
CA GLN A 159 0.71 -23.65 27.14
C GLN A 159 0.56 -24.34 28.49
N ASN A 160 -0.66 -24.37 29.03
CA ASN A 160 -0.92 -24.93 30.36
C ASN A 160 0.05 -24.38 31.45
N ASN A 161 0.29 -23.08 31.41
CA ASN A 161 1.25 -22.36 32.28
C ASN A 161 2.74 -22.76 32.12
N ILE A 162 3.09 -23.59 31.14
CA ILE A 162 4.47 -23.98 30.82
C ILE A 162 4.96 -23.16 29.62
N PRO A 163 6.14 -22.50 29.70
CA PRO A 163 6.69 -21.79 28.57
C PRO A 163 7.10 -22.78 27.47
N ILE A 164 6.64 -22.55 26.24
CA ILE A 164 6.94 -23.40 25.08
C ILE A 164 7.86 -22.73 24.05
N PHE A 165 7.79 -21.41 23.93
CA PHE A 165 8.56 -20.66 22.96
C PHE A 165 8.63 -19.18 23.36
N ASP A 166 9.77 -18.54 23.09
CA ASP A 166 9.96 -17.12 23.30
C ASP A 166 10.70 -16.50 22.12
N GLY A 167 10.61 -15.18 22.00
CA GLY A 167 11.28 -14.45 20.94
C GLY A 167 11.40 -12.98 21.24
N SER A 168 12.40 -12.34 20.65
CA SER A 168 12.60 -10.89 20.75
C SER A 168 13.25 -10.33 19.49
N GLY A 169 13.08 -9.04 19.26
CA GLY A 169 13.65 -8.36 18.10
C GLY A 169 13.58 -6.85 18.18
N ARG A 170 14.25 -6.19 17.23
CA ARG A 170 14.13 -4.75 17.00
C ARG A 170 13.13 -4.48 15.89
N LEU A 171 12.34 -3.43 16.07
CA LEU A 171 11.49 -2.88 15.01
C LEU A 171 12.33 -1.90 14.19
N GLY A 172 12.31 -2.06 12.87
CA GLY A 172 12.98 -1.12 11.96
C GLY A 172 12.30 0.26 11.98
N PRO A 173 12.94 1.29 11.40
CA PRO A 173 12.29 2.58 11.18
C PRO A 173 10.96 2.36 10.43
N ALA A 174 9.88 2.97 10.90
CA ALA A 174 8.63 2.98 10.14
C ALA A 174 8.85 3.69 8.80
N GLU A 175 8.49 3.05 7.68
CA GLU A 175 8.47 3.67 6.35
C GLU A 175 7.42 4.77 6.22
#